data_AF-A0A248JTN6-F1
#
_entry.id   AF-A0A248JTN6-F1
#
_cell.length_a   1.000
_cell.length_b   1.000
_cell.length_c   1.000
_cell.angle_alpha   90.00
_cell.angle_beta   90.00
_cell.angle_gamma   90.00
#
_symmetry.space_group_name_H-M   'P 1'
#
loop_
_entity.id
_entity.type
_entity.pdbx_description
1 polymer ?
#
loop_
_entity_poly.entity_id
_entity_poly.type
_entity_poly.pdbx_seq_one_letter_code
_entity_poly.pdbx_strand_id
1 'polypeptide(L)'
;MGGDRVLRPSLGLQPHPARHALEGGEPAGGGRAHRARSGPGGAQAVTGASSLPDSPLADLLAHALTYPEAWEDHPWGETVVKVRQKIFVFLGRDGAAGCHVTVKLPRSGPFALDMANCAPTGYGLGRAGWITATFGAGDDVPLDLLQAWIKESYQAVAPKKLAARLDDRAPV
;
A
#
# COMPACT_ATOMS: atom_id res chain seq x y z
N MET A 1 30.73 26.01 -18.46
CA MET A 1 29.39 25.72 -19.02
C MET A 1 29.40 24.24 -19.40
N GLY A 2 28.84 23.30 -18.67
CA GLY A 2 27.62 23.26 -17.87
C GLY A 2 26.83 22.07 -18.42
N GLY A 3 26.86 20.93 -17.72
CA GLY A 3 26.20 19.73 -18.23
C GLY A 3 26.51 18.43 -17.50
N ASP A 4 26.58 18.43 -16.16
CA ASP A 4 26.57 17.17 -15.42
C ASP A 4 25.10 16.73 -15.23
N ARG A 5 24.64 15.88 -16.15
CA ARG A 5 23.37 15.16 -16.00
C ARG A 5 23.59 14.13 -14.90
N VAL A 6 23.36 14.54 -13.66
CA VAL A 6 23.21 13.61 -12.53
C VAL A 6 22.07 12.67 -12.87
N LEU A 7 22.43 11.46 -13.30
CA LEU A 7 21.58 10.30 -13.35
C LEU A 7 21.05 10.10 -11.93
N ARG A 8 19.81 10.55 -11.68
CA ARG A 8 19.11 10.24 -10.44
C ARG A 8 18.96 8.72 -10.43
N PRO A 9 19.50 7.99 -9.45
CA PRO A 9 19.24 6.58 -9.34
C PRO A 9 17.73 6.41 -9.22
N SER A 10 17.17 5.60 -10.11
CA SER A 10 15.82 5.08 -10.02
C SER A 10 15.58 4.71 -8.56
N LEU A 11 14.53 5.26 -7.94
CA LEU A 11 14.13 4.88 -6.59
C LEU A 11 13.91 3.37 -6.63
N GLY A 12 14.93 2.62 -6.18
CA GLY A 12 14.83 1.23 -5.83
C GLY A 12 13.83 1.20 -4.70
N LEU A 13 12.59 0.99 -5.06
CA LEU A 13 11.54 0.75 -4.13
C LEU A 13 11.89 -0.60 -3.49
N GLN A 14 12.48 -0.53 -2.30
CA GLN A 14 12.89 -1.67 -1.52
C GLN A 14 11.64 -2.36 -0.95
N PRO A 15 11.64 -3.70 -0.78
CA PRO A 15 10.56 -4.42 -0.13
C PRO A 15 10.26 -3.86 1.26
N HIS A 16 8.99 -3.58 1.53
CA HIS A 16 8.51 -3.34 2.90
C HIS A 16 8.39 -4.70 3.58
N PRO A 17 9.17 -5.00 4.65
CA PRO A 17 8.88 -6.18 5.45
C PRO A 17 7.54 -5.93 6.16
N ALA A 18 6.62 -6.88 6.01
CA ALA A 18 5.50 -7.02 6.93
C ALA A 18 6.05 -6.95 8.36
N ARG A 19 5.46 -6.10 9.20
CA ARG A 19 5.89 -5.93 10.59
C ARG A 19 5.69 -7.24 11.35
N HIS A 20 6.74 -8.03 11.47
CA HIS A 20 6.88 -9.05 12.51
C HIS A 20 7.85 -8.52 13.59
N ALA A 21 7.28 -8.03 14.69
CA ALA A 21 7.88 -7.92 16.02
C ALA A 21 6.83 -7.21 16.89
N LEU A 22 6.30 -7.80 17.96
CA LEU A 22 7.04 -8.14 19.18
C LEU A 22 6.28 -9.22 19.95
N GLU A 23 6.89 -10.38 20.20
CA GLU A 23 6.78 -11.07 21.51
C GLU A 23 8.07 -11.87 21.74
N GLY A 24 8.78 -11.51 22.80
CA GLY A 24 9.92 -12.26 23.33
C GLY A 24 9.70 -12.49 24.82
N GLY A 25 9.86 -13.74 25.27
CA GLY A 25 9.80 -14.10 26.69
C GLY A 25 9.64 -15.59 26.96
N GLU A 26 10.69 -16.38 26.71
CA GLU A 26 10.92 -17.73 27.27
C GLU A 26 10.97 -17.69 28.83
N PRO A 27 10.60 -18.77 29.57
CA PRO A 27 11.57 -19.85 29.80
C PRO A 27 11.05 -21.30 29.94
N ALA A 28 11.85 -22.22 29.39
CA ALA A 28 12.36 -23.49 29.93
C ALA A 28 11.48 -24.43 30.80
N GLY A 29 11.30 -25.67 30.30
CA GLY A 29 10.91 -26.84 31.10
C GLY A 29 10.91 -28.13 30.26
N GLY A 30 11.76 -29.10 30.62
CA GLY A 30 12.12 -30.26 29.79
C GLY A 30 11.11 -31.41 29.69
N GLY A 31 11.35 -32.31 28.73
CA GLY A 31 10.61 -33.56 28.57
C GLY A 31 11.03 -34.35 27.34
N ARG A 32 11.51 -35.57 27.54
CA ARG A 32 12.21 -36.42 26.57
C ARG A 32 11.26 -37.40 25.85
N ALA A 33 11.54 -37.61 24.55
CA ALA A 33 11.23 -38.76 23.67
C ALA A 33 9.77 -39.04 23.24
N HIS A 34 9.54 -39.21 21.93
CA HIS A 34 9.30 -40.53 21.30
C HIS A 34 9.28 -40.43 19.76
N ARG A 35 9.79 -41.49 19.11
CA ARG A 35 9.97 -41.70 17.67
C ARG A 35 8.72 -42.34 17.04
N ALA A 36 8.24 -41.87 15.89
CA ALA A 36 7.52 -42.65 14.86
C ALA A 36 7.37 -41.81 13.57
N ARG A 37 8.06 -42.15 12.46
CA ARG A 37 7.63 -42.96 11.29
C ARG A 37 6.76 -42.21 10.25
N SER A 38 7.16 -42.41 9.00
CA SER A 38 6.79 -41.69 7.78
C SER A 38 5.45 -42.11 7.13
N GLY A 39 4.71 -41.11 6.61
CA GLY A 39 3.84 -41.05 5.39
C GLY A 39 2.62 -41.99 5.26
N PRO A 40 1.69 -41.78 4.28
CA PRO A 40 1.64 -40.76 3.21
C PRO A 40 0.27 -40.04 3.00
N GLY A 41 0.22 -38.99 2.17
CA GLY A 41 -0.91 -38.71 1.26
C GLY A 41 -1.85 -37.52 1.55
N GLY A 42 -2.09 -36.70 0.51
CA GLY A 42 -3.20 -35.72 0.38
C GLY A 42 -2.73 -34.26 0.43
N ALA A 43 -2.48 -33.59 -0.70
CA ALA A 43 -3.49 -32.77 -1.42
C ALA A 43 -4.11 -31.70 -0.47
N GLN A 44 -3.88 -30.40 -0.60
CA GLN A 44 -3.93 -29.60 -1.82
C GLN A 44 -3.15 -28.29 -1.70
N ALA A 45 -2.51 -27.93 -2.81
CA ALA A 45 -2.28 -26.54 -3.16
C ALA A 45 -3.63 -25.91 -3.54
N VAL A 46 -3.93 -24.74 -3.01
CA VAL A 46 -4.82 -23.75 -3.62
C VAL A 46 -3.94 -22.50 -3.81
N THR A 47 -3.42 -22.19 -5.01
CA THR A 47 -4.02 -21.23 -5.96
C THR A 47 -4.92 -20.19 -5.25
N GLY A 48 -4.60 -18.90 -5.25
CA GLY A 48 -4.41 -18.08 -6.44
C GLY A 48 -5.75 -17.41 -6.79
N ALA A 49 -5.73 -16.07 -6.88
CA ALA A 49 -6.83 -15.15 -7.20
C ALA A 49 -7.67 -14.62 -6.02
N SER A 50 -7.37 -13.37 -5.67
CA SER A 50 -8.31 -12.26 -5.54
C SER A 50 -9.79 -12.61 -5.72
N SER A 51 -10.54 -12.59 -4.63
CA SER A 51 -11.89 -12.03 -4.63
C SER A 51 -12.32 -11.75 -3.19
N LEU A 52 -12.39 -10.47 -2.82
CA LEU A 52 -13.46 -10.03 -1.95
C LEU A 52 -14.32 -9.14 -2.85
N PRO A 53 -15.49 -9.58 -3.33
CA PRO A 53 -16.51 -8.62 -3.73
C PRO A 53 -16.91 -7.88 -2.43
N ASP A 54 -16.91 -6.54 -2.50
CA ASP A 54 -17.29 -5.62 -1.42
C ASP A 54 -16.23 -5.36 -0.31
N SER A 55 -14.96 -5.17 -0.69
CA SER A 55 -13.93 -4.63 0.22
C SER A 55 -13.61 -3.17 -0.10
N PRO A 56 -13.47 -2.27 0.89
CA PRO A 56 -13.07 -0.87 0.66
C PRO A 56 -11.79 -0.72 -0.17
N LEU A 57 -10.84 -1.67 -0.07
CA LEU A 57 -9.63 -1.65 -0.89
C LEU A 57 -9.91 -1.91 -2.38
N ALA A 58 -10.90 -2.75 -2.70
CA ALA A 58 -11.28 -3.03 -4.07
C ALA A 58 -11.91 -1.80 -4.74
N ASP A 59 -12.74 -1.04 -4.00
CA ASP A 59 -13.31 0.21 -4.51
C ASP A 59 -12.24 1.28 -4.75
N LEU A 60 -11.29 1.41 -3.82
CA LEU A 60 -10.17 2.34 -3.97
C LEU A 60 -9.24 1.94 -5.13
N LEU A 61 -9.00 0.64 -5.32
CA LEU A 61 -8.25 0.12 -6.47
C LEU A 61 -8.97 0.44 -7.77
N ALA A 62 -10.26 0.10 -7.88
CA ALA A 62 -11.07 0.36 -9.06
C ALA A 62 -11.07 1.86 -9.40
N HIS A 63 -11.24 2.73 -8.40
CA HIS A 63 -11.17 4.17 -8.55
C HIS A 63 -9.80 4.63 -9.08
N ALA A 64 -8.71 4.19 -8.47
CA ALA A 64 -7.35 4.55 -8.86
C ALA A 64 -7.01 4.11 -10.29
N LEU A 65 -7.52 2.96 -10.73
CA LEU A 65 -7.33 2.44 -12.08
C LEU A 65 -8.09 3.24 -13.15
N THR A 66 -9.03 4.11 -12.77
CA THR A 66 -9.66 5.03 -13.73
C THR A 66 -8.75 6.18 -14.17
N TYR A 67 -7.59 6.37 -13.51
CA TYR A 67 -6.70 7.48 -13.79
C TYR A 67 -5.82 7.22 -15.03
N PRO A 68 -5.41 8.28 -15.77
CA PRO A 68 -4.65 8.11 -17.00
C PRO A 68 -3.34 7.33 -16.80
N GLU A 69 -3.11 6.29 -17.61
CA GLU A 69 -1.93 5.42 -17.52
C GLU A 69 -1.72 4.77 -16.13
N ALA A 70 -2.78 4.66 -15.31
CA ALA A 70 -2.73 3.92 -14.06
C ALA A 70 -2.83 2.41 -14.31
N TRP A 71 -2.03 1.64 -13.58
CA TRP A 71 -2.05 0.18 -13.64
C TRP A 71 -1.68 -0.43 -12.28
N GLU A 72 -2.21 -1.62 -12.02
CA GLU A 72 -1.99 -2.40 -10.80
C GLU A 72 -0.70 -3.24 -10.91
N ASP A 73 0.05 -3.29 -9.82
CA ASP A 73 1.25 -4.13 -9.70
C ASP A 73 1.36 -4.74 -8.29
N HIS A 74 2.17 -5.79 -8.16
CA HIS A 74 2.41 -6.48 -6.90
C HIS A 74 3.91 -6.73 -6.65
N PRO A 75 4.72 -5.70 -6.42
CA PRO A 75 6.18 -5.83 -6.35
C PRO A 75 6.64 -6.76 -5.23
N TRP A 76 5.88 -6.89 -4.14
CA TRP A 76 6.22 -7.77 -3.00
C TRP A 76 5.00 -8.53 -2.45
N GLY A 77 3.99 -8.75 -3.28
CA GLY A 77 2.72 -9.38 -2.87
C GLY A 77 1.68 -8.40 -2.29
N GLU A 78 2.05 -7.16 -1.99
CA GLU A 78 1.10 -6.07 -1.70
C GLU A 78 0.56 -5.45 -2.99
N THR A 79 -0.64 -4.89 -2.95
CA THR A 79 -1.24 -4.21 -4.11
C THR A 79 -0.76 -2.77 -4.17
N VAL A 80 -0.22 -2.36 -5.32
CA VAL A 80 0.17 -0.97 -5.56
C VAL A 80 -0.41 -0.49 -6.88
N VAL A 81 -0.71 0.80 -6.96
CA VAL A 81 -1.14 1.42 -8.21
C VAL A 81 -0.05 2.37 -8.70
N LYS A 82 0.36 2.17 -9.95
CA LYS A 82 1.45 2.88 -10.61
C LYS A 82 0.93 3.74 -11.74
N VAL A 83 1.54 4.90 -11.91
CA VAL A 83 1.48 5.69 -13.14
C VAL A 83 2.85 5.60 -13.80
N ARG A 84 2.89 5.00 -14.99
CA ARG A 84 4.14 4.59 -15.65
C ARG A 84 4.99 3.69 -14.75
N GLN A 85 6.13 4.17 -14.26
CA GLN A 85 7.06 3.41 -13.43
C GLN A 85 7.07 3.90 -11.96
N LYS A 86 6.08 4.71 -11.56
CA LYS A 86 6.02 5.31 -10.22
C LYS A 86 4.74 4.93 -9.50
N ILE A 87 4.87 4.48 -8.26
CA ILE A 87 3.73 4.22 -7.38
C ILE A 87 3.15 5.53 -6.90
N PHE A 88 1.82 5.61 -6.88
CA PHE A 88 1.07 6.70 -6.25
C PHE A 88 0.08 6.22 -5.18
N VAL A 89 -0.20 4.92 -5.07
CA VAL A 89 -0.98 4.34 -3.95
C VAL A 89 -0.40 2.99 -3.56
N PHE A 90 -0.32 2.73 -2.26
CA PHE A 90 -0.20 1.37 -1.72
C PHE A 90 -1.51 0.99 -1.03
N LEU A 91 -2.01 -0.20 -1.34
CA LEU A 91 -3.22 -0.78 -0.77
C LEU A 91 -2.82 -2.08 -0.07
N GLY A 92 -2.80 -2.05 1.26
CA GLY A 92 -2.36 -3.18 2.06
C GLY A 92 -3.47 -3.73 2.94
N ARG A 93 -3.42 -5.03 3.17
CA ARG A 93 -4.34 -5.75 4.07
C ARG A 93 -3.54 -6.46 5.14
N ASP A 94 -3.94 -6.32 6.40
CA ASP A 94 -3.31 -6.99 7.52
C ASP A 94 -4.17 -8.17 7.96
N GLY A 95 -4.18 -9.23 7.15
CA GLY A 95 -4.99 -10.43 7.40
C GLY A 95 -6.48 -10.10 7.63
N ALA A 96 -6.98 -10.49 8.80
CA ALA A 96 -8.32 -10.16 9.30
C ALA A 96 -8.34 -8.97 10.27
N ALA A 97 -7.18 -8.36 10.56
CA ALA A 97 -7.04 -7.26 11.52
C ALA A 97 -7.41 -5.89 10.92
N GLY A 98 -7.38 -5.75 9.59
CA GLY A 98 -7.82 -4.52 8.93
C GLY A 98 -7.12 -4.25 7.60
N CYS A 99 -7.11 -2.97 7.20
CA CYS A 99 -6.48 -2.50 5.98
C CYS A 99 -5.72 -1.18 6.20
N HIS A 100 -4.87 -0.84 5.25
CA HIS A 100 -4.19 0.44 5.24
C HIS A 100 -3.98 0.97 3.82
N VAL A 101 -4.00 2.30 3.71
CA VAL A 101 -3.81 3.02 2.46
C VAL A 101 -2.66 3.98 2.65
N THR A 102 -1.67 3.92 1.76
CA THR A 102 -0.53 4.83 1.78
C THR A 102 -0.50 5.69 0.53
N VAL A 103 -0.46 7.00 0.72
CA VAL A 103 -0.61 8.03 -0.33
C VAL A 103 0.30 9.22 -0.06
N LYS A 104 0.65 9.96 -1.11
CA LYS A 104 1.46 11.18 -1.01
C LYS A 104 0.58 12.42 -0.93
N LEU A 105 0.66 13.17 0.16
CA LEU A 105 -0.23 14.29 0.46
C LEU A 105 0.54 15.61 0.68
N PRO A 106 1.05 16.26 -0.39
CA PRO A 106 1.76 17.53 -0.26
C PRO A 106 0.90 18.71 0.22
N ARG A 107 -0.42 18.65 0.07
CA ARG A 107 -1.37 19.70 0.50
C ARG A 107 -2.17 19.25 1.72
N SER A 108 -2.77 18.07 1.66
CA SER A 108 -3.65 17.57 2.73
C SER A 108 -2.89 16.89 3.88
N GLY A 109 -1.57 16.79 3.78
CA GLY A 109 -0.73 16.09 4.75
C GLY A 109 -0.90 16.54 6.20
N PRO A 110 -0.83 17.86 6.51
CA PRO A 110 -1.04 18.34 7.88
C PRO A 110 -2.41 17.95 8.45
N PHE A 111 -3.48 18.12 7.67
CA PHE A 111 -4.82 17.71 8.07
C PHE A 111 -4.93 16.20 8.29
N ALA A 112 -4.28 15.41 7.42
CA ALA A 112 -4.26 13.96 7.58
C ALA A 112 -3.60 13.55 8.90
N LEU A 113 -2.51 14.22 9.30
CA LEU A 113 -1.78 13.92 10.53
C LEU A 113 -2.51 14.33 11.82
N ASP A 114 -3.56 15.14 11.74
CA ASP A 114 -4.44 15.44 12.88
C ASP A 114 -5.41 14.28 13.18
N MET A 115 -5.56 13.31 12.26
CA MET A 115 -6.42 12.14 12.46
C MET A 115 -5.69 11.02 13.19
N ALA A 116 -6.36 10.43 14.19
CA ALA A 116 -5.78 9.42 15.08
C ALA A 116 -5.28 8.15 14.36
N ASN A 117 -5.83 7.85 13.19
CA ASN A 117 -5.53 6.66 12.42
C ASN A 117 -4.51 6.89 11.29
N CYS A 118 -3.90 8.08 11.24
CA CYS A 118 -2.94 8.49 10.22
C CYS A 118 -1.57 8.76 10.83
N ALA A 119 -0.53 8.33 10.13
CA ALA A 119 0.86 8.57 10.54
C ALA A 119 1.77 8.81 9.33
N PRO A 120 2.89 9.54 9.49
CA PRO A 120 3.90 9.63 8.44
C PRO A 120 4.42 8.23 8.10
N THR A 121 4.50 7.89 6.82
CA THR A 121 4.98 6.58 6.39
C THR A 121 6.45 6.37 6.77
N GLY A 122 6.80 5.15 7.17
CA GLY A 122 8.16 4.78 7.54
C GLY A 122 9.19 4.87 6.41
N TYR A 123 10.42 4.42 6.68
CA TYR A 123 11.49 4.27 5.69
C TYR A 123 11.84 5.54 4.90
N GLY A 124 11.68 6.71 5.52
CA GLY A 124 11.98 8.00 4.91
C GLY A 124 10.91 8.51 3.94
N LEU A 125 9.86 7.73 3.66
CA LEU A 125 8.74 8.16 2.81
C LEU A 125 7.95 9.29 3.45
N GLY A 126 7.79 9.28 4.79
CA GLY A 126 7.14 10.36 5.53
C GLY A 126 7.80 11.73 5.31
N ARG A 127 9.15 11.78 5.24
CA ARG A 127 9.88 13.00 4.91
C ARG A 127 9.59 13.53 3.50
N ALA A 128 9.15 12.65 2.60
CA ALA A 128 8.75 12.97 1.24
C ALA A 128 7.24 13.22 1.10
N GLY A 129 6.51 13.34 2.21
CA GLY A 129 5.08 13.66 2.28
C GLY A 129 4.16 12.46 2.10
N TRP A 130 4.63 11.24 2.34
CA TRP A 130 3.79 10.05 2.35
C TRP A 130 3.17 9.82 3.73
N ILE A 131 1.88 9.50 3.73
CA ILE A 131 1.09 9.21 4.92
C ILE A 131 0.42 7.86 4.74
N THR A 132 0.39 7.09 5.82
CA THR A 132 -0.34 5.83 5.92
C THR A 132 -1.54 6.05 6.83
N ALA A 133 -2.73 5.79 6.29
CA ALA A 133 -3.98 5.68 7.04
C ALA A 133 -4.28 4.20 7.29
N THR A 134 -4.60 3.84 8.53
CA THR A 134 -4.87 2.47 8.95
C THR A 134 -6.29 2.37 9.47
N PHE A 135 -6.98 1.28 9.16
CA PHE A 135 -8.34 1.01 9.58
C PHE A 135 -8.39 -0.42 10.11
N GLY A 136 -8.91 -0.59 11.32
CA GLY A 136 -9.14 -1.88 11.93
C GLY A 136 -10.29 -2.64 11.26
N ALA A 137 -10.43 -3.91 11.63
CA ALA A 137 -11.55 -4.73 11.18
C ALA A 137 -12.89 -4.15 11.67
N GLY A 138 -13.78 -3.85 10.74
CA GLY A 138 -15.10 -3.28 11.04
C GLY A 138 -15.11 -1.76 11.22
N ASP A 139 -13.97 -1.08 11.09
CA ASP A 139 -13.94 0.39 11.03
C ASP A 139 -14.67 0.89 9.79
N ASP A 140 -15.35 2.03 9.95
CA ASP A 140 -15.90 2.76 8.81
C ASP A 140 -14.76 3.38 8.00
N VAL A 141 -14.62 2.93 6.75
CA VAL A 141 -13.56 3.41 5.85
C VAL A 141 -14.12 4.59 5.04
N PRO A 142 -13.62 5.82 5.21
CA PRO A 142 -14.15 7.01 4.55
C PRO A 142 -13.71 7.04 3.08
N LEU A 143 -14.42 6.28 2.23
CA LEU A 143 -14.07 6.06 0.82
C LEU A 143 -13.90 7.36 0.04
N ASP A 144 -14.79 8.34 0.20
CA ASP A 144 -14.73 9.61 -0.53
C ASP A 144 -13.46 10.42 -0.19
N LEU A 145 -13.09 10.43 1.09
CA LEU A 145 -11.86 11.09 1.55
C LEU A 145 -10.63 10.40 0.97
N LEU A 146 -10.59 9.08 1.02
CA LEU A 146 -9.48 8.29 0.49
C LEU A 146 -9.37 8.41 -1.03
N GLN A 147 -10.48 8.48 -1.76
CA GLN A 147 -10.50 8.76 -3.20
C GLN A 147 -9.92 10.15 -3.52
N ALA A 148 -10.30 11.18 -2.74
CA ALA A 148 -9.72 12.52 -2.88
C ALA A 148 -8.21 12.55 -2.60
N TRP A 149 -7.75 11.78 -1.62
CA TRP A 149 -6.33 11.61 -1.32
C TRP A 149 -5.57 10.86 -2.40
N ILE A 150 -6.17 9.82 -2.99
CA ILE A 150 -5.63 9.12 -4.14
C ILE A 150 -5.49 10.07 -5.34
N LYS A 151 -6.48 10.95 -5.57
CA LYS A 151 -6.39 12.02 -6.59
C LYS A 151 -5.18 12.92 -6.34
N GLU A 152 -5.03 13.43 -5.13
CA GLU A 152 -3.90 14.29 -4.77
C GLU A 152 -2.55 13.59 -4.96
N SER A 153 -2.45 12.32 -4.53
CA SER A 153 -1.25 11.52 -4.68
C SER A 153 -0.89 11.29 -6.16
N TYR A 154 -1.88 10.98 -6.99
CA TYR A 154 -1.69 10.87 -8.43
C TYR A 154 -1.16 12.18 -9.02
N GLN A 155 -1.79 13.33 -8.70
CA GLN A 155 -1.33 14.65 -9.15
C GLN A 155 0.11 14.97 -8.70
N ALA A 156 0.50 14.52 -7.51
CA ALA A 156 1.84 14.73 -6.95
C ALA A 156 2.91 13.85 -7.61
N VAL A 157 2.56 12.67 -8.11
CA VAL A 157 3.51 11.66 -8.64
C VAL A 157 3.55 11.66 -10.17
N ALA A 158 2.40 11.84 -10.82
CA ALA A 158 2.24 11.74 -12.26
C ALA A 158 3.02 12.84 -12.99
N PRO A 159 3.53 12.57 -14.21
CA PRO A 159 3.99 13.62 -15.11
C PRO A 159 2.92 14.70 -15.31
N LYS A 160 3.33 15.98 -15.36
CA LYS A 160 2.41 17.14 -15.47
C LYS A 160 1.34 17.00 -16.55
N LYS A 161 1.70 16.44 -17.72
CA LYS A 161 0.76 16.20 -18.83
C LYS A 161 -0.36 15.21 -18.47
N LEU A 162 -0.07 14.21 -17.64
CA LEU A 162 -1.06 13.23 -17.21
C LEU A 162 -1.90 13.74 -16.04
N ALA A 163 -1.26 14.46 -15.10
CA ALA A 163 -1.98 15.14 -14.04
C ALA A 163 -3.04 16.10 -14.59
N ALA A 164 -2.71 16.90 -15.61
CA ALA A 164 -3.66 17.82 -16.25
C ALA A 164 -4.89 17.12 -16.85
N ARG A 165 -4.72 15.93 -17.45
CA ARG A 165 -5.84 15.15 -18.02
C ARG A 165 -6.83 14.67 -16.97
N LEU A 166 -6.42 14.57 -15.71
CA LEU A 166 -7.31 14.20 -14.62
C LEU A 166 -8.23 15.37 -14.21
N ASP A 167 -7.75 16.61 -14.35
CA ASP A 167 -8.54 17.81 -14.08
C ASP A 167 -9.54 18.09 -15.20
N ASP A 168 -9.17 17.81 -16.46
CA ASP A 168 -10.08 17.90 -17.62
C ASP A 168 -11.24 16.88 -17.58
N ARG A 169 -11.16 15.85 -16.72
CA ARG A 169 -12.16 14.77 -16.60
C ARG A 169 -13.14 14.97 -15.42
N ALA A 170 -12.94 15.98 -14.57
CA ALA A 170 -13.92 16.27 -13.52
C ALA A 170 -15.25 16.68 -14.18
N PRO A 171 -16.39 16.06 -13.81
CA PRO A 171 -17.66 16.36 -14.47
C PRO A 171 -18.07 17.81 -14.17
N VAL A 172 -18.57 18.47 -15.22
CA VAL A 172 -19.45 19.65 -15.12
C VAL A 172 -20.80 19.27 -14.53
#